data_AF-A0A925P1D9-F1
#
_entry.id   AF-A0A925P1D9-F1
#
_cell.length_a   1.000
_cell.length_b   1.000
_cell.length_c   1.000
_cell.angle_alpha   90.00
_cell.angle_beta   90.00
_cell.angle_gamma   90.00
#
_symmetry.space_group_name_H-M   'P 1'
#
loop_
_entity.id
_entity.type
_entity.pdbx_description
1 polymer ?
#
loop_
_entity_poly.entity_id
_entity_poly.type
_entity_poly.pdbx_seq_one_letter_code
_entity_poly.pdbx_strand_id
1 'polypeptide(L)'
;MSSAFIRQKILPSTGINTDPGRHLLQMDPQMFRRCFDRMPFLIGHHLAGHPLFELSRLTRLSQTLPEANVEYNAGDIPISLAADQTPRNGLSPEETIRRIAQCKSWLVLKNVEHDPEYGALLHRCLGEVARHSEPIRTGMCLAQAFIFISSPGSVTPYHMDPEHNFLLQIRGSKRIRLFDGRDRSILSEEELEQHYGGAHRNLVYRDDLATKGWTFEL
;
A
#
# COMPACT_ATOMS: atom_id res chain seq x y z
N MET A 1 -3.76 1.80 7.18
CA MET A 1 -3.50 0.83 6.12
C MET A 1 -3.05 1.62 4.92
N SER A 2 -1.76 1.50 4.65
CA SER A 2 -1.01 2.33 3.72
C SER A 2 0.12 1.41 3.27
N SER A 3 0.16 1.11 1.99
CA SER A 3 0.29 -0.25 1.46
C SER A 3 1.70 -0.86 1.32
N ALA A 4 2.06 -1.83 2.18
CA ALA A 4 2.99 -2.96 1.90
C ALA A 4 3.06 -4.01 3.06
N PHE A 5 2.46 -5.25 3.08
CA PHE A 5 2.51 -6.21 4.27
C PHE A 5 2.60 -7.79 4.03
N ILE A 6 2.94 -8.64 5.06
CA ILE A 6 3.70 -9.98 5.06
C ILE A 6 2.87 -11.34 4.95
N ARG A 7 3.33 -12.63 5.20
CA ARG A 7 4.53 -13.28 5.84
C ARG A 7 4.89 -14.74 5.43
N GLN A 8 6.16 -15.19 5.69
CA GLN A 8 6.49 -16.60 6.01
C GLN A 8 7.59 -16.79 7.10
N LYS A 9 7.65 -17.99 7.71
CA LYS A 9 8.66 -18.47 8.68
C LYS A 9 10.09 -18.37 8.13
N ILE A 10 11.06 -18.13 9.03
CA ILE A 10 12.49 -18.02 8.68
C ILE A 10 12.99 -19.33 8.05
N LEU A 11 13.42 -19.25 6.79
CA LEU A 11 14.47 -20.09 6.21
C LEU A 11 15.56 -19.13 5.68
N PRO A 12 16.85 -19.45 5.83
CA PRO A 12 17.92 -18.53 5.46
C PRO A 12 18.06 -18.47 3.93
N SER A 13 17.74 -17.32 3.33
CA SER A 13 18.15 -16.99 1.96
C SER A 13 19.09 -15.80 1.97
N THR A 14 20.40 -16.08 2.11
CA THR A 14 21.46 -15.14 1.81
C THR A 14 21.54 -14.90 0.30
N GLY A 15 21.22 -13.69 -0.14
CA GLY A 15 21.39 -13.30 -1.55
C GLY A 15 20.62 -12.04 -1.92
N ILE A 16 21.34 -11.00 -2.32
CA ILE A 16 20.76 -9.85 -3.02
C ILE A 16 20.30 -10.35 -4.39
N ASN A 17 19.00 -10.26 -4.66
CA ASN A 17 18.37 -10.95 -5.78
C ASN A 17 18.15 -10.00 -6.98
N THR A 18 18.98 -10.14 -8.02
CA THR A 18 18.95 -9.32 -9.24
C THR A 18 18.61 -10.12 -10.51
N ASP A 19 18.18 -11.38 -10.39
CA ASP A 19 17.87 -12.24 -11.53
C ASP A 19 16.64 -11.75 -12.32
N PRO A 20 16.77 -11.40 -13.62
CA PRO A 20 15.63 -11.01 -14.45
C PRO A 20 14.71 -12.19 -14.81
N GLY A 21 15.17 -13.44 -14.73
CA GLY A 21 14.39 -14.64 -15.07
C GLY A 21 13.45 -15.12 -13.96
N ARG A 22 13.57 -14.59 -12.74
CA ARG A 22 12.80 -15.05 -11.57
C ARG A 22 11.56 -14.20 -11.35
N HIS A 23 10.43 -14.88 -11.10
CA HIS A 23 9.15 -14.27 -10.74
C HIS A 23 9.24 -13.41 -9.47
N LEU A 24 8.70 -12.20 -9.54
CA LEU A 24 8.58 -11.29 -8.40
C LEU A 24 7.33 -11.58 -7.57
N LEU A 25 6.25 -12.03 -8.20
CA LEU A 25 4.95 -12.29 -7.56
C LEU A 25 4.60 -13.78 -7.58
N GLN A 26 3.78 -14.20 -6.63
CA GLN A 26 3.24 -15.55 -6.52
C GLN A 26 1.72 -15.46 -6.48
N MET A 27 1.06 -15.80 -7.59
CA MET A 27 -0.38 -15.69 -7.76
C MET A 27 -0.95 -17.05 -8.14
N ASP A 28 -1.88 -17.58 -7.35
CA ASP A 28 -2.67 -18.75 -7.74
C ASP A 28 -3.62 -18.32 -8.88
N PRO A 29 -3.52 -18.92 -10.09
CA PRO A 29 -4.34 -18.49 -11.22
C PRO A 29 -5.85 -18.70 -11.02
N GLN A 30 -6.25 -19.70 -10.23
CA GLN A 30 -7.67 -19.99 -9.94
C GLN A 30 -8.20 -19.01 -8.90
N MET A 31 -7.42 -18.73 -7.86
CA MET A 31 -7.75 -17.70 -6.86
C MET A 31 -7.88 -16.33 -7.53
N PHE A 32 -6.89 -15.93 -8.33
CA PHE A 32 -6.89 -14.65 -9.04
C PHE A 32 -8.13 -14.56 -9.95
N ARG A 33 -8.41 -15.58 -10.76
CA ARG A 33 -9.59 -15.60 -11.64
C ARG A 33 -10.93 -15.52 -10.91
N ARG A 34 -11.02 -16.09 -9.70
CA ARG A 34 -12.23 -16.07 -8.87
C ARG A 34 -12.43 -14.72 -8.17
N CYS A 35 -11.35 -14.06 -7.75
CA CYS A 35 -11.39 -12.97 -6.78
C CYS A 35 -11.08 -11.58 -7.35
N PHE A 36 -10.27 -11.48 -8.42
CA PHE A 36 -9.93 -10.21 -9.04
C PHE A 36 -11.19 -9.44 -9.48
N ASP A 37 -11.21 -8.12 -9.21
CA ASP A 37 -12.36 -7.22 -9.43
C ASP A 37 -13.65 -7.60 -8.64
N ARG A 38 -13.57 -8.45 -7.60
CA ARG A 38 -14.75 -9.00 -6.92
C ARG A 38 -14.66 -9.08 -5.40
N MET A 39 -13.52 -9.53 -4.88
CA MET A 39 -13.29 -9.73 -3.43
C MET A 39 -11.79 -9.71 -3.13
N PRO A 40 -11.35 -9.32 -1.92
CA PRO A 40 -9.95 -9.33 -1.57
C PRO A 40 -9.38 -10.75 -1.50
N PHE A 41 -8.13 -10.90 -1.91
CA PHE A 41 -7.39 -12.16 -1.89
C PHE A 41 -5.90 -11.90 -1.61
N LEU A 42 -5.19 -12.94 -1.18
CA LEU A 42 -3.75 -12.88 -0.90
C LEU A 42 -2.93 -13.28 -2.12
N ILE A 43 -1.78 -12.62 -2.27
CA ILE A 43 -0.71 -12.99 -3.22
C ILE A 43 0.63 -13.01 -2.46
N GLY A 44 1.55 -13.89 -2.87
CA GLY A 44 2.93 -13.88 -2.38
C GLY A 44 3.84 -13.04 -3.26
N HIS A 45 5.06 -12.76 -2.81
CA HIS A 45 6.06 -12.03 -3.59
C HIS A 45 7.50 -12.24 -3.05
N HIS A 46 8.51 -11.89 -3.86
CA HIS A 46 9.94 -12.07 -3.57
C HIS A 46 10.70 -10.74 -3.36
N LEU A 47 10.01 -9.71 -2.85
CA LEU A 47 10.56 -8.34 -2.68
C LEU A 47 11.19 -8.08 -1.30
N ALA A 48 11.01 -8.98 -0.33
CA ALA A 48 11.63 -8.86 0.98
C ALA A 48 13.16 -8.94 0.85
N GLY A 49 13.87 -7.92 1.35
CA GLY A 49 15.33 -7.82 1.22
C GLY A 49 15.82 -7.31 -0.15
N HIS A 50 14.93 -6.82 -1.02
CA HIS A 50 15.34 -6.17 -2.27
C HIS A 50 15.97 -4.79 -1.98
N PRO A 51 17.13 -4.42 -2.57
CA PRO A 51 17.90 -3.22 -2.20
C PRO A 51 17.12 -1.90 -2.26
N LEU A 52 16.15 -1.78 -3.16
CA LEU A 52 15.31 -0.58 -3.26
C LEU A 52 14.50 -0.29 -1.98
N PHE A 53 14.24 -1.30 -1.14
CA PHE A 53 13.50 -1.09 0.11
C PHE A 53 14.39 -1.08 1.37
N GLU A 54 15.71 -0.97 1.20
CA GLU A 54 16.61 -0.65 2.31
C GLU A 54 16.39 0.79 2.79
N LEU A 55 16.52 1.02 4.11
CA LEU A 55 16.29 2.34 4.70
C LEU A 55 17.17 3.43 4.08
N SER A 56 18.42 3.10 3.74
CA SER A 56 19.35 3.98 3.01
C SER A 56 18.81 4.43 1.65
N ARG A 57 18.26 3.50 0.86
CA ARG A 57 17.72 3.80 -0.48
C ARG A 57 16.36 4.51 -0.41
N LEU A 58 15.55 4.23 0.60
CA LEU A 58 14.31 4.95 0.91
C LEU A 58 14.58 6.38 1.37
N THR A 59 15.60 6.60 2.22
CA THR A 59 16.07 7.95 2.59
C THR A 59 16.48 8.73 1.34
N ARG A 60 17.32 8.14 0.47
CA ARG A 60 17.72 8.80 -0.79
C ARG A 60 16.52 9.12 -1.68
N LEU A 61 15.57 8.18 -1.83
CA LEU A 61 14.34 8.41 -2.60
C LEU A 61 13.54 9.60 -2.04
N SER A 62 13.41 9.71 -0.72
CA SER A 62 12.71 10.83 -0.06
C SER A 62 13.36 12.20 -0.27
N GLN A 63 14.63 12.24 -0.69
CA GLN A 63 15.37 13.46 -1.01
C GLN A 63 15.33 13.80 -2.51
N THR A 64 15.03 12.83 -3.39
CA THR A 64 15.03 13.01 -4.85
C THR A 64 13.64 13.12 -5.45
N LEU A 65 12.59 12.68 -4.76
CA LEU A 65 11.21 12.88 -5.21
C LEU A 65 10.78 14.36 -5.10
N PRO A 66 9.85 14.82 -5.95
CA PRO A 66 9.20 16.13 -5.77
C PRO A 66 8.56 16.24 -4.38
N GLU A 67 8.59 17.43 -3.77
CA GLU A 67 8.08 17.62 -2.40
C GLU A 67 6.60 17.20 -2.25
N ALA A 68 5.77 17.47 -3.26
CA ALA A 68 4.36 17.06 -3.31
C ALA A 68 4.15 15.53 -3.22
N ASN A 69 5.17 14.74 -3.53
CA ASN A 69 5.15 13.28 -3.48
C ASN A 69 5.67 12.72 -2.15
N VAL A 70 6.13 13.55 -1.22
CA VAL A 70 6.70 13.12 0.08
C VAL A 70 5.80 13.61 1.22
N GLU A 71 4.88 12.76 1.65
CA GLU A 71 3.97 13.05 2.77
C GLU A 71 4.52 12.44 4.06
N TYR A 72 4.63 13.22 5.14
CA TYR A 72 5.16 12.74 6.42
C TYR A 72 4.54 13.49 7.59
N ASN A 73 4.19 12.75 8.64
CA ASN A 73 3.29 13.23 9.70
C ASN A 73 3.62 12.58 11.04
N ALA A 74 3.23 13.24 12.13
CA ALA A 74 3.08 12.56 13.41
C ALA A 74 2.00 11.47 13.30
N GLY A 75 2.24 10.35 13.97
CA GLY A 75 1.50 9.09 13.87
C GLY A 75 0.87 8.65 15.18
N ASP A 76 0.90 9.52 16.20
CA ASP A 76 0.02 9.45 17.37
C ASP A 76 -1.23 10.31 17.08
N ILE A 77 -2.05 9.82 16.15
CA ILE A 77 -3.24 10.51 15.61
C ILE A 77 -4.48 9.63 15.75
N PRO A 78 -5.67 10.22 16.00
CA PRO A 78 -6.92 9.46 16.12
C PRO A 78 -7.31 8.76 14.81
N ILE A 79 -8.19 7.76 14.91
CA ILE A 79 -8.64 6.92 13.79
C ILE A 79 -9.31 7.75 12.68
N SER A 80 -9.93 8.88 13.04
CA SER A 80 -10.48 9.87 12.12
C SER A 80 -9.76 11.21 12.32
N LEU A 81 -9.05 11.66 11.28
CA LEU A 81 -8.49 13.01 11.18
C LEU A 81 -8.50 13.40 9.68
N ALA A 82 -8.80 14.66 9.39
CA ALA A 82 -8.67 15.19 8.03
C ALA A 82 -7.19 15.35 7.67
N ALA A 83 -6.81 15.09 6.41
CA ALA A 83 -5.40 15.01 6.02
C ALA A 83 -4.63 16.32 6.27
N ASP A 84 -5.29 17.46 6.01
CA ASP A 84 -4.84 18.83 6.25
C ASP A 84 -4.65 19.20 7.74
N GLN A 85 -5.27 18.44 8.65
CA GLN A 85 -5.20 18.65 10.11
C GLN A 85 -4.14 17.77 10.79
N THR A 86 -3.38 16.98 10.03
CA THR A 86 -2.36 16.10 10.59
C THR A 86 -1.12 16.89 11.02
N PRO A 87 -0.73 16.91 12.31
CA PRO A 87 0.43 17.67 12.75
C PRO A 87 1.73 17.05 12.21
N ARG A 88 2.61 17.88 11.65
CA ARG A 88 3.99 17.48 11.30
C ARG A 88 4.74 17.08 12.57
N ASN A 89 5.54 16.02 12.50
CA ASN A 89 6.33 15.50 13.64
C ASN A 89 7.56 16.36 14.01
N GLY A 90 7.83 17.45 13.28
CA GLY A 90 9.01 18.30 13.48
C GLY A 90 10.34 17.67 13.00
N LEU A 91 10.30 16.51 12.35
CA LEU A 91 11.46 15.82 11.80
C LEU A 91 11.53 16.01 10.28
N SER A 92 12.72 15.85 9.70
CA SER A 92 12.86 15.71 8.25
C SER A 92 12.32 14.34 7.78
N PRO A 93 12.03 14.15 6.48
CA PRO A 93 11.75 12.83 5.91
C PRO A 93 12.83 11.80 6.23
N GLU A 94 14.11 12.19 6.11
CA GLU A 94 15.26 11.36 6.48
C GLU A 94 15.20 10.90 7.95
N GLU A 95 15.01 11.83 8.88
CA GLU A 95 15.03 11.52 10.31
C GLU A 95 13.77 10.75 10.74
N THR A 96 12.65 10.99 10.05
CA THR A 96 11.44 10.18 10.15
C THR A 96 11.72 8.73 9.74
N ILE A 97 12.37 8.49 8.59
CA ILE A 97 12.75 7.14 8.13
C ILE A 97 13.73 6.47 9.10
N ARG A 98 14.75 7.21 9.54
CA ARG A 98 15.78 6.72 10.48
C ARG A 98 15.18 6.30 11.81
N ARG A 99 14.23 7.07 12.35
CA ARG A 99 13.59 6.82 13.66
C ARG A 99 12.23 6.13 13.59
N ILE A 100 11.79 5.64 12.43
CA ILE A 100 10.39 5.22 12.22
C ILE A 100 9.89 4.14 13.19
N ALA A 101 10.79 3.34 13.77
CA ALA A 101 10.43 2.36 14.81
C ALA A 101 10.03 2.98 16.16
N GLN A 102 10.35 4.26 16.40
CA GLN A 102 10.30 4.92 17.71
C GLN A 102 9.60 6.30 17.68
N CYS A 103 9.68 7.04 16.58
CA CYS A 103 9.20 8.44 16.51
C CYS A 103 7.69 8.62 16.36
N LYS A 104 6.86 7.57 16.58
CA LYS A 104 5.41 7.56 16.39
C LYS A 104 4.99 8.39 15.18
N SER A 105 5.39 7.99 13.98
CA SER A 105 5.20 8.75 12.74
C SER A 105 4.81 7.84 11.59
N TRP A 106 4.33 8.44 10.50
CA TRP A 106 4.18 7.75 9.22
C TRP A 106 4.68 8.64 8.08
N LEU A 107 5.14 7.98 7.02
CA LEU A 107 5.67 8.59 5.82
C LEU A 107 5.19 7.82 4.59
N VAL A 108 4.89 8.55 3.52
CA VAL A 108 4.50 8.03 2.21
C VAL A 108 5.36 8.68 1.15
N LEU A 109 6.00 7.83 0.35
CA LEU A 109 6.61 8.21 -0.91
C LEU A 109 5.59 7.85 -2.00
N LYS A 110 4.94 8.86 -2.57
CA LYS A 110 3.93 8.72 -3.63
C LYS A 110 4.62 8.72 -4.99
N ASN A 111 3.98 8.07 -5.96
CA ASN A 111 4.41 8.07 -7.36
C ASN A 111 5.91 7.80 -7.52
N VAL A 112 6.41 6.74 -6.86
CA VAL A 112 7.84 6.43 -6.81
C VAL A 112 8.38 5.97 -8.16
N GLU A 113 7.50 5.62 -9.11
CA GLU A 113 7.83 5.29 -10.50
C GLU A 113 8.56 6.40 -11.27
N HIS A 114 8.52 7.65 -10.78
CA HIS A 114 9.36 8.74 -11.30
C HIS A 114 10.85 8.50 -11.07
N ASP A 115 11.24 7.67 -10.09
CA ASP A 115 12.59 7.17 -9.93
C ASP A 115 12.77 5.93 -10.85
N PRO A 116 13.72 5.94 -11.81
CA PRO A 116 13.83 4.88 -12.82
C PRO A 116 13.99 3.47 -12.28
N GLU A 117 14.63 3.28 -11.12
CA GLU A 117 14.80 1.94 -10.54
C GLU A 117 13.48 1.38 -10.01
N TYR A 118 12.64 2.23 -9.40
CA TYR A 118 11.32 1.84 -8.92
C TYR A 118 10.30 1.73 -10.05
N GLY A 119 10.38 2.59 -11.08
CA GLY A 119 9.57 2.46 -12.29
C GLY A 119 9.81 1.11 -12.97
N ALA A 120 11.08 0.71 -13.13
CA ALA A 120 11.44 -0.61 -13.65
C ALA A 120 10.90 -1.77 -12.78
N LEU A 121 10.99 -1.65 -11.45
CA LEU A 121 10.45 -2.65 -10.54
C LEU A 121 8.91 -2.75 -10.62
N LEU A 122 8.22 -1.61 -10.66
CA LEU A 122 6.76 -1.53 -10.80
C LEU A 122 6.30 -2.19 -12.10
N HIS A 123 6.93 -1.85 -13.23
CA HIS A 123 6.57 -2.44 -14.52
C HIS A 123 6.83 -3.95 -14.58
N ARG A 124 7.85 -4.49 -13.88
CA ARG A 124 8.02 -5.95 -13.74
C ARG A 124 6.86 -6.57 -12.95
N CYS A 125 6.50 -6.02 -11.79
CA CYS A 125 5.40 -6.51 -10.98
C CYS A 125 4.06 -6.45 -11.73
N LEU A 126 3.73 -5.32 -12.35
CA LEU A 126 2.49 -5.16 -13.13
C LEU A 126 2.50 -6.02 -14.40
N GLY A 127 3.66 -6.26 -15.03
CA GLY A 127 3.80 -7.19 -16.15
C GLY A 127 3.51 -8.65 -15.77
N GLU A 128 3.73 -9.04 -14.52
CA GLU A 128 3.26 -10.33 -13.99
C GLU A 128 1.75 -10.31 -13.71
N VAL A 129 1.22 -9.25 -13.08
CA VAL A 129 -0.23 -9.08 -12.83
C VAL A 129 -1.03 -9.12 -14.13
N ALA A 130 -0.59 -8.40 -15.17
CA ALA A 130 -1.27 -8.26 -16.45
C ALA A 130 -1.58 -9.60 -17.12
N ARG A 131 -0.70 -10.60 -16.96
CA ARG A 131 -0.90 -11.96 -17.48
C ARG A 131 -2.12 -12.67 -16.87
N HIS A 132 -2.52 -12.27 -15.66
CA HIS A 132 -3.69 -12.78 -14.97
C HIS A 132 -4.90 -11.85 -15.07
N SER A 133 -4.71 -10.53 -15.07
CA SER A 133 -5.81 -9.54 -15.08
C SER A 133 -6.40 -9.29 -16.45
N GLU A 134 -5.60 -9.12 -17.50
CA GLU A 134 -6.11 -8.76 -18.84
C GLU A 134 -7.13 -9.77 -19.40
N PRO A 135 -7.01 -11.10 -19.20
CA PRO A 135 -8.05 -12.06 -19.60
C PRO A 135 -9.37 -11.98 -18.81
N ILE A 136 -9.44 -11.18 -17.75
CA ILE A 136 -10.61 -11.01 -16.85
C ILE A 136 -11.21 -9.61 -17.03
N ARG A 137 -10.36 -8.58 -16.97
CA ARG A 137 -10.69 -7.17 -17.13
C ARG A 137 -9.51 -6.50 -17.82
N THR A 138 -9.70 -6.18 -19.10
CA THR A 138 -8.70 -5.51 -19.94
C THR A 138 -8.54 -4.04 -19.58
N GLY A 139 -7.37 -3.47 -19.89
CA GLY A 139 -7.16 -2.02 -19.91
C GLY A 139 -6.40 -1.46 -18.72
N MET A 140 -5.45 -2.22 -18.16
CA MET A 140 -4.48 -1.67 -17.20
C MET A 140 -3.66 -0.55 -17.87
N CYS A 141 -3.94 0.71 -17.54
CA CYS A 141 -3.40 1.87 -18.26
C CYS A 141 -2.56 2.83 -17.40
N LEU A 142 -2.77 2.87 -16.08
CA LEU A 142 -2.08 3.78 -15.16
C LEU A 142 -1.28 2.98 -14.13
N ALA A 143 0.04 2.95 -14.30
CA ALA A 143 0.97 2.33 -13.38
C ALA A 143 1.43 3.35 -12.33
N GLN A 144 1.16 3.08 -11.05
CA GLN A 144 1.62 3.92 -9.94
C GLN A 144 2.12 3.05 -8.78
N ALA A 145 3.15 3.54 -8.07
CA ALA A 145 3.72 2.89 -6.89
C ALA A 145 3.83 3.88 -5.73
N PHE A 146 3.40 3.43 -4.56
CA PHE A 146 3.44 4.20 -3.32
C PHE A 146 4.15 3.35 -2.26
N ILE A 147 5.13 3.92 -1.57
CA ILE A 147 5.86 3.25 -0.48
C ILE A 147 5.47 3.88 0.84
N PHE A 148 5.15 3.05 1.82
CA PHE A 148 4.60 3.46 3.09
C PHE A 148 5.46 2.95 4.24
N ILE A 149 5.83 3.84 5.15
CA ILE A 149 6.74 3.54 6.25
C ILE A 149 6.10 4.10 7.52
N SER A 150 5.70 3.23 8.46
CA SER A 150 4.93 3.63 9.65
C SER A 150 5.48 3.04 10.94
N SER A 151 5.41 3.79 12.03
CA SER A 151 5.61 3.27 13.38
C SER A 151 4.61 2.17 13.75
N PRO A 152 4.95 1.31 14.74
CA PRO A 152 3.98 0.42 15.38
C PRO A 152 2.76 1.21 15.88
N GLY A 153 1.57 0.63 15.72
CA GLY A 153 0.31 1.24 16.15
C GLY A 153 -0.33 2.23 15.16
N SER A 154 0.39 2.73 14.15
CA SER A 154 -0.16 3.72 13.20
C SER A 154 -1.31 3.16 12.33
N VAL A 155 -2.46 3.81 12.46
CA VAL A 155 -3.69 3.59 11.68
C VAL A 155 -3.68 4.52 10.45
N THR A 156 -4.38 4.13 9.39
CA THR A 156 -4.83 5.09 8.35
C THR A 156 -6.34 5.08 8.42
N PRO A 157 -7.01 6.24 8.33
CA PRO A 157 -8.47 6.32 8.38
C PRO A 157 -9.17 5.38 7.40
N TYR A 158 -10.46 5.14 7.64
CA TYR A 158 -11.32 4.45 6.68
C TYR A 158 -11.45 5.29 5.40
N HIS A 159 -11.23 4.67 4.25
CA HIS A 159 -11.24 5.32 2.94
C HIS A 159 -11.58 4.30 1.84
N MET A 160 -11.90 4.82 0.66
CA MET A 160 -11.90 4.05 -0.58
C MET A 160 -10.93 4.69 -1.57
N ASP A 161 -10.28 3.89 -2.41
CA ASP A 161 -9.46 4.36 -3.53
C ASP A 161 -10.08 3.83 -4.85
N PRO A 162 -10.01 4.56 -5.98
CA PRO A 162 -10.64 4.15 -7.23
C PRO A 162 -9.86 3.08 -8.02
N GLU A 163 -8.63 2.73 -7.62
CA GLU A 163 -7.76 1.79 -8.35
C GLU A 163 -7.80 0.34 -7.83
N HIS A 164 -7.46 -0.60 -8.71
CA HIS A 164 -7.15 -1.99 -8.33
C HIS A 164 -5.79 -2.07 -7.63
N ASN A 165 -5.83 -2.09 -6.30
CA ASN A 165 -4.64 -2.03 -5.46
C ASN A 165 -4.02 -3.41 -5.16
N PHE A 166 -2.70 -3.52 -5.37
CA PHE A 166 -1.89 -4.68 -4.95
C PHE A 166 -0.93 -4.29 -3.82
N LEU A 167 -0.86 -5.15 -2.81
CA LEU A 167 -0.26 -4.85 -1.51
C LEU A 167 0.79 -5.90 -1.14
N LEU A 168 2.06 -5.50 -0.96
CA LEU A 168 3.20 -6.42 -0.84
C LEU A 168 4.14 -6.00 0.31
N GLN A 169 4.44 -6.83 1.32
CA GLN A 169 5.36 -6.40 2.39
C GLN A 169 6.74 -6.14 1.87
N ILE A 170 7.44 -5.27 2.56
CA ILE A 170 8.88 -5.41 2.65
C ILE A 170 9.32 -5.81 4.07
N ARG A 171 8.87 -5.11 5.12
CA ARG A 171 9.33 -5.34 6.51
C ARG A 171 8.37 -4.80 7.58
N GLY A 172 8.13 -5.60 8.64
CA GLY A 172 7.26 -5.23 9.77
C GLY A 172 6.09 -6.21 9.88
N SER A 173 4.90 -5.76 10.29
CA SER A 173 3.63 -6.52 10.27
C SER A 173 2.43 -5.58 10.20
N LYS A 174 1.27 -6.04 9.68
CA LYS A 174 0.05 -5.23 9.65
C LYS A 174 -1.21 -6.08 9.59
N ARG A 175 -2.13 -5.77 10.50
CA ARG A 175 -3.53 -6.11 10.34
C ARG A 175 -4.18 -5.18 9.32
N ILE A 176 -4.82 -5.76 8.32
CA ILE A 176 -5.63 -5.04 7.33
C ILE A 176 -7.08 -5.49 7.40
N ARG A 177 -7.99 -4.53 7.24
CA ARG A 177 -9.43 -4.76 7.15
C ARG A 177 -9.95 -4.15 5.86
N LEU A 178 -10.61 -4.98 5.05
CA LEU A 178 -11.20 -4.60 3.77
C LEU A 178 -12.71 -4.86 3.82
N PHE A 179 -13.48 -4.04 3.13
CA PHE A 179 -14.94 -4.08 3.14
C PHE A 179 -15.47 -4.26 1.72
N ASP A 180 -16.69 -4.78 1.58
CA ASP A 180 -17.30 -4.98 0.27
C ASP A 180 -17.89 -3.66 -0.24
N GLY A 181 -17.21 -3.01 -1.19
CA GLY A 181 -17.68 -1.74 -1.80
C GLY A 181 -19.00 -1.86 -2.59
N ARG A 182 -19.56 -3.07 -2.72
CA ARG A 182 -20.87 -3.34 -3.33
C ARG A 182 -22.00 -3.45 -2.31
N ASP A 183 -21.67 -3.61 -1.02
CA ASP A 183 -22.66 -3.64 0.07
C ASP A 183 -23.07 -2.20 0.42
N ARG A 184 -24.30 -1.83 0.09
CA ARG A 184 -24.83 -0.49 0.33
C ARG A 184 -25.08 -0.16 1.80
N SER A 185 -24.98 -1.14 2.70
CA SER A 185 -24.93 -0.93 4.15
C SER A 185 -23.52 -0.60 4.66
N ILE A 186 -22.50 -0.77 3.81
CA ILE A 186 -21.09 -0.41 4.09
C ILE A 186 -20.73 0.91 3.44
N LEU A 187 -21.06 1.06 2.17
CA LEU A 187 -20.72 2.22 1.34
C LEU A 187 -21.99 2.66 0.60
N SER A 188 -22.57 3.80 0.93
CA SER A 188 -23.82 4.25 0.29
C SER A 188 -23.59 4.69 -1.16
N GLU A 189 -24.67 4.81 -1.96
CA GLU A 189 -24.55 5.43 -3.30
C GLU A 189 -24.14 6.91 -3.19
N GLU A 190 -24.59 7.62 -2.15
CA GLU A 190 -24.18 9.01 -1.89
C GLU A 190 -22.67 9.12 -1.58
N GLU A 191 -22.11 8.21 -0.77
CA GLU A 191 -20.67 8.16 -0.49
C GLU A 191 -19.86 7.87 -1.77
N LEU A 192 -20.39 7.04 -2.70
CA LEU A 192 -19.80 6.80 -4.02
C LEU A 192 -19.87 8.03 -4.93
N GLU A 193 -21.05 8.64 -5.07
CA GLU A 193 -21.26 9.82 -5.91
C GLU A 193 -20.41 11.00 -5.45
N GLN A 194 -20.30 11.21 -4.13
CA GLN A 194 -19.41 12.22 -3.56
C GLN A 194 -17.94 11.92 -3.87
N HIS A 195 -17.49 10.67 -3.70
CA HIS A 195 -16.10 10.28 -3.99
C HIS A 195 -15.73 10.53 -5.46
N TYR A 196 -16.53 10.03 -6.41
CA TYR A 196 -16.29 10.25 -7.85
C TYR A 196 -16.61 11.69 -8.31
N GLY A 197 -17.37 12.44 -7.52
CA GLY A 197 -17.57 13.89 -7.66
C GLY A 197 -16.40 14.75 -7.16
N GLY A 198 -15.34 14.14 -6.62
CA GLY A 198 -14.12 14.83 -6.18
C GLY A 198 -14.04 15.13 -4.68
N ALA A 199 -14.91 14.53 -3.85
CA ALA A 199 -14.75 14.58 -2.40
C ALA A 199 -13.47 13.88 -1.94
N HIS A 200 -12.99 14.21 -0.74
CA HIS A 200 -11.81 13.55 -0.18
C HIS A 200 -12.08 12.06 0.06
N ARG A 201 -11.11 11.20 -0.25
CA ARG A 201 -11.24 9.73 -0.19
C ARG A 201 -11.59 9.12 1.18
N ASN A 202 -11.43 9.88 2.27
CA ASN A 202 -11.71 9.40 3.63
C ASN A 202 -13.21 9.37 3.87
N LEU A 203 -13.69 8.25 4.38
CA LEU A 203 -15.10 8.00 4.67
C LEU A 203 -15.35 7.96 6.18
N VAL A 204 -16.61 8.15 6.60
CA VAL A 204 -16.97 8.07 8.02
C VAL A 204 -17.06 6.61 8.44
N TYR A 205 -16.14 6.17 9.31
CA TYR A 205 -16.23 4.84 9.91
C TYR A 205 -17.41 4.78 10.88
N ARG A 206 -18.27 3.77 10.72
CA ARG A 206 -19.42 3.49 11.58
C ARG A 206 -19.18 2.22 12.38
N ASP A 207 -19.59 2.18 13.65
CA ASP A 207 -19.32 1.04 14.53
C ASP A 207 -20.02 -0.25 14.08
N ASP A 208 -21.11 -0.18 13.32
CA ASP A 208 -21.77 -1.36 12.74
C ASP A 208 -20.87 -2.10 11.72
N LEU A 209 -19.90 -1.40 11.12
CA LEU A 209 -18.87 -1.99 10.27
C LEU A 209 -17.88 -2.86 11.06
N ALA A 210 -17.84 -2.76 12.39
CA ALA A 210 -16.91 -3.53 13.23
C ALA A 210 -17.13 -5.04 13.17
N THR A 211 -18.26 -5.51 12.63
CA THR A 211 -18.57 -6.93 12.37
C THR A 211 -18.47 -7.33 10.89
N LYS A 212 -18.30 -6.37 9.97
CA LYS A 212 -18.32 -6.59 8.51
C LYS A 212 -16.93 -6.66 7.88
N GLY A 213 -16.84 -7.24 6.68
CA GLY A 213 -15.62 -7.28 5.88
C GLY A 213 -14.59 -8.35 6.29
N TRP A 214 -13.45 -8.35 5.60
CA TRP A 214 -12.38 -9.34 5.73
C TRP A 214 -11.21 -8.76 6.50
N THR A 215 -10.63 -9.54 7.42
CA THR A 215 -9.40 -9.17 8.11
C THR A 215 -8.26 -10.08 7.69
N PHE A 216 -7.13 -9.49 7.30
CA PHE A 216 -5.90 -10.19 6.96
C PHE A 216 -4.80 -9.76 7.93
N GLU A 217 -4.19 -10.73 8.61
CA GLU A 217 -2.90 -10.53 9.26
C GLU A 217 -1.82 -10.76 8.21
N LEU A 218 -1.24 -9.66 7.76
CA LEU A 218 -0.13 -9.62 6.82
C LEU A 218 1.18 -9.48 7.61
#